data_AF-A0A1H6ZKW6-F1
#
_entry.id   AF-A0A1H6ZKW6-F1
#
_cell.length_a   1.000
_cell.length_b   1.000
_cell.length_c   1.000
_cell.angle_alpha   90.00
_cell.angle_beta   90.00
_cell.angle_gamma   90.00
#
_symmetry.space_group_name_H-M   'P 1'
#
loop_
_entity.id
_entity.type
_entity.pdbx_description
1 polymer ?
#
loop_
_entity_poly.entity_id
_entity_poly.type
_entity_poly.pdbx_seq_one_letter_code
_entity_poly.pdbx_strand_id
1 'polypeptide(L)'
;MAIDISSVAFAITHHPKADSRIKHGHAQQCFAAALGYNSLAALQASPDAGFLPDRETHVVLDVAALLDRAHELSLVVGGEELCVMVRDAISKTWVGTPVHMSLEAFRSSLQEEVNLTVANDGIVSGQTATTNSDGIREIYMPIEGLEFDDVPSNGDPHEIEMSGHIAMEQDPERPYWGHHVDVRAILWLVRQGRAFWAAGCRINDAELDTNWDRPDILTLAEALADLLDVDIGAAEELTDAPLQQLASEDGLVYGWEFDFSEVNVDDDVLEQVKARHGSLQVRVGPDFFDRVQEFDRDPRRHYLHGDEIEDEPGVYFCASCDRPVEADHFDREHATKSYERYFTDLQRWQRRPARSKGGVRRPANPVNVVAPAALAHQAAYEESRSPFHRWLGQQSQRNDPIGDLARDIRRDKAFPAAASSREAVLRYLEAVARTPDVMPTFKDAWREFNGAK
;
A
#
# COMPACT_ATOMS: atom_id res chain seq x y z
N MET A 1 -13.99 -9.10 36.80
CA MET A 1 -14.93 -8.08 37.32
C MET A 1 -15.62 -7.53 36.08
N ALA A 2 -16.95 -7.41 36.09
CA ALA A 2 -17.77 -7.22 34.87
C ALA A 2 -18.14 -5.73 34.69
N ILE A 3 -18.68 -5.36 33.52
CA ILE A 3 -19.28 -4.05 33.29
C ILE A 3 -20.29 -3.77 34.41
N ASP A 4 -20.12 -2.64 35.11
CA ASP A 4 -21.04 -2.23 36.17
C ASP A 4 -22.28 -1.51 35.59
N ILE A 5 -23.11 -2.29 34.91
CA ILE A 5 -24.37 -1.84 34.28
C ILE A 5 -25.26 -1.10 35.29
N SER A 6 -25.30 -1.59 36.54
CA SER A 6 -26.18 -1.04 37.58
C SER A 6 -25.72 0.34 38.05
N SER A 7 -24.41 0.56 38.19
CA SER A 7 -23.85 1.87 38.54
C SER A 7 -24.02 2.89 37.42
N VAL A 8 -23.80 2.50 36.15
CA VAL A 8 -24.06 3.40 35.02
C VAL A 8 -25.55 3.77 34.97
N ALA A 9 -26.46 2.80 35.08
CA ALA A 9 -27.89 3.06 35.11
C ALA A 9 -28.31 3.94 36.30
N PHE A 10 -27.70 3.75 37.46
CA PHE A 10 -27.92 4.62 38.62
C PHE A 10 -27.45 6.05 38.34
N ALA A 11 -26.29 6.23 37.72
CA ALA A 11 -25.79 7.55 37.33
C ALA A 11 -26.70 8.25 36.30
N ILE A 12 -27.31 7.50 35.37
CA ILE A 12 -28.32 8.02 34.44
C ILE A 12 -29.55 8.52 35.22
N THR A 13 -30.12 7.71 36.12
CA THR A 13 -31.34 8.11 36.86
C THR A 13 -31.12 9.27 37.83
N HIS A 14 -29.89 9.49 38.28
CA HIS A 14 -29.51 10.58 39.20
C HIS A 14 -28.83 11.76 38.47
N HIS A 15 -28.89 11.78 37.14
CA HIS A 15 -28.35 12.90 36.39
C HIS A 15 -29.14 14.18 36.69
N PRO A 16 -28.53 15.37 36.78
CA PRO A 16 -29.25 16.62 37.07
C PRO A 16 -30.37 16.96 36.08
N LYS A 17 -30.25 16.47 34.85
CA LYS A 17 -31.25 16.61 33.78
C LYS A 17 -32.26 15.44 33.73
N ALA A 18 -32.10 14.45 34.59
CA ALA A 18 -33.02 13.32 34.63
C ALA A 18 -34.38 13.79 35.15
N ASP A 19 -35.42 13.52 34.38
CA ASP A 19 -36.76 13.54 34.94
C ASP A 19 -36.90 12.37 35.92
N SER A 20 -37.53 12.62 37.08
CA SER A 20 -37.97 11.64 38.07
C SER A 20 -38.69 10.39 37.53
N ARG A 21 -39.10 10.42 36.25
CA ARG A 21 -39.79 9.34 35.54
C ARG A 21 -38.87 8.26 34.94
N ILE A 22 -37.56 8.49 34.82
CA ILE A 22 -36.65 7.45 34.30
C ILE A 22 -36.42 6.39 35.38
N LYS A 23 -37.09 5.26 35.26
CA LYS A 23 -36.89 4.10 36.14
C LYS A 23 -35.53 3.47 35.90
N HIS A 24 -34.91 2.95 36.95
CA HIS A 24 -33.61 2.27 36.89
C HIS A 24 -33.56 1.17 35.81
N GLY A 25 -34.58 0.32 35.75
CA GLY A 25 -34.66 -0.71 34.70
C GLY A 25 -34.74 -0.17 33.27
N HIS A 26 -35.36 1.00 33.05
CA HIS A 26 -35.37 1.64 31.73
C HIS A 26 -34.00 2.21 31.40
N ALA A 27 -33.30 2.80 32.38
CA ALA A 27 -31.93 3.27 32.22
C ALA A 27 -30.97 2.13 31.85
N GLN A 28 -31.12 0.95 32.47
CA GLN A 28 -30.35 -0.25 32.09
C GLN A 28 -30.60 -0.69 30.64
N GLN A 29 -31.86 -0.65 30.18
CA GLN A 29 -32.20 -1.00 28.79
C GLN A 29 -31.65 0.04 27.80
N CYS A 30 -31.74 1.33 28.13
CA CYS A 30 -31.18 2.40 27.30
C CYS A 30 -29.65 2.29 27.21
N PHE A 31 -28.99 2.01 28.33
CA PHE A 31 -27.54 1.79 28.33
C PHE A 31 -27.15 0.57 27.49
N ALA A 32 -27.87 -0.55 27.59
CA ALA A 32 -27.62 -1.71 26.72
C ALA A 32 -27.80 -1.37 25.23
N ALA A 33 -28.84 -0.61 24.89
CA ALA A 33 -29.08 -0.15 23.52
C ALA A 33 -27.98 0.79 23.02
N ALA A 34 -27.49 1.71 23.87
CA ALA A 34 -26.37 2.58 23.53
C ALA A 34 -25.06 1.81 23.24
N LEU A 35 -24.92 0.58 23.74
CA LEU A 35 -23.80 -0.32 23.41
C LEU A 35 -24.10 -1.21 22.19
N GLY A 36 -25.19 -0.98 21.46
CA GLY A 36 -25.58 -1.74 20.27
C GLY A 36 -26.31 -3.07 20.56
N TYR A 37 -26.93 -3.21 21.74
CA TYR A 37 -27.69 -4.41 22.12
C TYR A 37 -29.20 -4.16 22.20
N ASN A 38 -29.98 -5.05 21.58
CA ASN A 38 -31.44 -4.95 21.56
C ASN A 38 -32.13 -5.15 22.93
N SER A 39 -31.39 -5.55 23.98
CA SER A 39 -31.93 -5.63 25.33
C SER A 39 -30.80 -5.78 26.37
N LEU A 40 -31.11 -5.48 27.63
CA LEU A 40 -30.23 -5.76 28.76
C LEU A 40 -29.84 -7.25 28.84
N ALA A 41 -30.78 -8.16 28.60
CA ALA A 41 -30.52 -9.60 28.63
C ALA A 41 -29.52 -10.01 27.53
N ALA A 42 -29.61 -9.40 26.34
CA ALA A 42 -28.68 -9.65 25.25
C ALA A 42 -27.26 -9.16 25.58
N LEU A 43 -27.12 -7.99 26.21
CA LEU A 43 -25.83 -7.52 26.72
C LEU A 43 -25.29 -8.47 27.79
N GLN A 44 -26.09 -8.84 28.79
CA GLN A 44 -25.66 -9.74 29.87
C GLN A 44 -25.24 -11.14 29.39
N ALA A 45 -25.78 -11.60 28.26
CA ALA A 45 -25.43 -12.87 27.64
C ALA A 45 -24.23 -12.76 26.67
N SER A 46 -23.74 -11.55 26.38
CA SER A 46 -22.63 -11.35 25.45
C SER A 46 -21.27 -11.39 26.15
N PRO A 47 -20.18 -11.62 25.40
CA PRO A 47 -18.82 -11.50 25.94
C PRO A 47 -18.53 -10.10 26.52
N ASP A 48 -19.11 -9.04 25.94
CA ASP A 48 -18.91 -7.65 26.34
C ASP A 48 -19.35 -7.40 27.78
N ALA A 49 -20.33 -8.12 28.35
CA ALA A 49 -20.71 -7.94 29.76
C ALA A 49 -19.53 -8.16 30.73
N GLY A 50 -18.57 -9.02 30.36
CA GLY A 50 -17.37 -9.27 31.16
C GLY A 50 -16.24 -8.26 30.94
N PHE A 51 -16.39 -7.34 29.99
CA PHE A 51 -15.35 -6.41 29.58
C PHE A 51 -15.14 -5.29 30.62
N LEU A 52 -13.91 -4.81 30.76
CA LEU A 52 -13.57 -3.67 31.60
C LEU A 52 -12.76 -2.68 30.78
N PRO A 53 -13.27 -1.47 30.55
CA PRO A 53 -12.52 -0.42 29.88
C PRO A 53 -11.26 -0.06 30.65
N ASP A 54 -10.15 0.07 29.94
CA ASP A 54 -8.91 0.68 30.40
C ASP A 54 -8.76 2.10 29.81
N ARG A 55 -7.55 2.64 29.85
CA ARG A 55 -7.23 3.98 29.33
C ARG A 55 -7.08 4.03 27.81
N GLU A 56 -6.84 2.91 27.17
CA GLU A 56 -6.72 2.80 25.70
C GLU A 56 -8.08 2.45 25.06
N THR A 57 -9.07 2.16 25.90
CA THR A 57 -10.43 1.84 25.47
C THR A 57 -11.22 3.12 25.17
N HIS A 58 -11.85 3.14 24.00
CA HIS A 58 -12.87 4.09 23.58
C HIS A 58 -14.23 3.41 23.51
N VAL A 59 -15.28 4.18 23.83
CA VAL A 59 -16.67 3.73 23.73
C VAL A 59 -17.38 4.54 22.64
N VAL A 60 -17.86 3.89 21.60
CA VAL A 60 -18.65 4.53 20.53
C VAL A 60 -20.11 4.13 20.68
N LEU A 61 -20.96 5.09 21.01
CA LEU A 61 -22.38 4.83 21.30
C LEU A 61 -23.19 4.65 20.01
N ASP A 62 -24.09 3.66 20.02
CA ASP A 62 -25.16 3.52 19.02
C ASP A 62 -26.33 4.44 19.41
N VAL A 63 -26.24 5.69 18.96
CA VAL A 63 -27.23 6.73 19.25
C VAL A 63 -28.60 6.36 18.66
N ALA A 64 -28.64 5.76 17.48
CA ALA A 64 -29.90 5.37 16.85
C ALA A 64 -30.61 4.31 17.70
N ALA A 65 -29.90 3.24 18.09
CA ALA A 65 -30.46 2.20 18.95
C ALA A 65 -30.89 2.72 20.32
N LEU A 66 -30.12 3.65 20.91
CA LEU A 66 -30.49 4.32 22.16
C LEU A 66 -31.82 5.07 22.05
N LEU A 67 -31.99 5.88 21.01
CA LEU A 67 -33.19 6.69 20.81
C LEU A 67 -34.41 5.83 20.47
N ASP A 68 -34.24 4.80 19.65
CA ASP A 68 -35.28 3.83 19.34
C ASP A 68 -35.73 3.11 20.62
N ARG A 69 -34.79 2.69 21.46
CA ARG A 69 -35.11 2.07 22.76
C ARG A 69 -35.83 3.02 23.70
N ALA A 70 -35.44 4.29 23.74
CA ALA A 70 -36.10 5.29 24.56
C ALA A 70 -37.56 5.51 24.12
N HIS A 71 -37.80 5.50 22.81
CA HIS A 71 -39.13 5.60 22.21
C HIS A 71 -39.99 4.37 22.53
N GLU A 72 -39.45 3.15 22.37
CA GLU A 72 -40.14 1.90 22.76
C GLU A 72 -40.55 1.89 24.23
N LEU A 73 -39.69 2.43 25.11
CA LEU A 73 -39.95 2.53 26.55
C LEU A 73 -40.84 3.72 26.94
N SER A 74 -41.28 4.51 25.95
CA SER A 74 -42.13 5.70 26.14
C SER A 74 -41.51 6.71 27.12
N LEU A 75 -40.19 6.91 27.03
CA LEU A 75 -39.49 7.89 27.87
C LEU A 75 -39.81 9.31 27.41
N VAL A 76 -40.12 10.18 28.37
CA VAL A 76 -40.44 11.60 28.14
C VAL A 76 -39.19 12.43 28.42
N VAL A 77 -38.13 12.19 27.65
CA VAL A 77 -36.86 12.93 27.70
C VAL A 77 -36.44 13.29 26.28
N GLY A 78 -35.85 14.46 26.09
CA GLY A 78 -35.33 14.84 24.77
C GLY A 78 -34.21 13.87 24.34
N GLY A 79 -34.17 13.50 23.06
CA GLY A 79 -33.16 12.54 22.57
C GLY A 79 -31.73 13.01 22.82
N GLU A 80 -31.44 14.28 22.54
CA GLU A 80 -30.14 14.90 22.83
C GLU A 80 -29.80 14.89 24.32
N GLU A 81 -30.78 15.17 25.19
CA GLU A 81 -30.59 15.14 26.64
C GLU A 81 -30.26 13.74 27.13
N LEU A 82 -30.95 12.72 26.62
CA LEU A 82 -30.69 11.31 26.95
C LEU A 82 -29.28 10.88 26.52
N CYS A 83 -28.86 11.26 25.32
CA CYS A 83 -27.51 11.03 24.81
C CYS A 83 -26.45 11.62 25.74
N VAL A 84 -26.60 12.89 26.13
CA VAL A 84 -25.70 13.56 27.09
C VAL A 84 -25.71 12.86 28.43
N MET A 85 -26.88 12.46 28.95
CA MET A 85 -27.00 11.75 30.22
C MET A 85 -26.26 10.42 30.22
N VAL A 86 -26.40 9.63 29.14
CA VAL A 86 -25.73 8.32 29.00
C VAL A 86 -24.23 8.51 28.91
N ARG A 87 -23.76 9.44 28.07
CA ARG A 87 -22.33 9.78 27.95
C ARG A 87 -21.74 10.20 29.30
N ASP A 88 -22.36 11.16 29.97
CA ASP A 88 -21.89 11.68 31.25
C ASP A 88 -21.91 10.60 32.36
N ALA A 89 -22.90 9.70 32.34
CA ALA A 89 -22.96 8.56 33.25
C ALA A 89 -21.82 7.56 33.02
N ILE A 90 -21.50 7.26 31.76
CA ILE A 90 -20.37 6.41 31.39
C ILE A 90 -19.06 7.07 31.83
N SER A 91 -18.80 8.31 31.45
CA SER A 91 -17.54 9.00 31.81
C SER A 91 -17.34 9.17 33.32
N LYS A 92 -18.43 9.28 34.10
CA LYS A 92 -18.36 9.28 35.58
C LYS A 92 -18.03 7.91 36.15
N THR A 93 -18.51 6.85 35.52
CA THR A 93 -18.33 5.47 36.02
C THR A 93 -16.98 4.89 35.58
N TRP A 94 -16.56 5.19 34.35
CA TRP A 94 -15.32 4.72 33.73
C TRP A 94 -14.38 5.91 33.51
N VAL A 95 -13.70 6.30 34.59
CA VAL A 95 -12.83 7.48 34.61
C VAL A 95 -11.64 7.28 33.66
N GLY A 96 -11.50 8.20 32.70
CA GLY A 96 -10.40 8.18 31.73
C GLY A 96 -10.71 7.42 30.44
N THR A 97 -11.91 6.86 30.29
CA THR A 97 -12.37 6.22 29.05
C THR A 97 -13.12 7.24 28.18
N PRO A 98 -12.62 7.57 26.97
CA PRO A 98 -13.32 8.47 26.05
C PRO A 98 -14.63 7.86 25.55
N VAL A 99 -15.68 8.69 25.47
CA VAL A 99 -17.01 8.28 25.00
C VAL A 99 -17.44 9.15 23.82
N HIS A 100 -17.68 8.51 22.70
CA HIS A 100 -17.97 9.13 21.41
C HIS A 100 -19.42 8.88 21.00
N MET A 101 -20.06 9.89 20.43
CA MET A 101 -21.46 9.82 19.99
C MET A 101 -21.61 9.28 18.55
N SER A 102 -20.50 9.15 17.83
CA SER A 102 -20.45 8.65 16.45
C SER A 102 -19.05 8.14 16.12
N LEU A 103 -18.94 7.36 15.04
CA LEU A 103 -17.66 6.93 14.48
C LEU A 103 -16.83 8.12 13.96
N GLU A 104 -17.49 9.16 13.44
CA GLU A 104 -16.80 10.40 13.03
C GLU A 104 -16.16 11.13 14.21
N ALA A 105 -16.88 11.26 15.33
CA ALA A 105 -16.31 11.85 16.54
C ALA A 105 -15.14 11.02 17.08
N PHE A 106 -15.24 9.69 16.97
CA PHE A 106 -14.13 8.80 17.31
C PHE A 106 -12.93 9.01 16.39
N ARG A 107 -13.12 9.09 15.06
CA ARG A 107 -12.05 9.39 14.10
C ARG A 107 -11.34 10.71 14.42
N SER A 108 -12.09 11.78 14.72
CA SER A 108 -11.50 13.05 15.13
C SER A 108 -10.66 12.92 16.39
N SER A 109 -11.14 12.17 17.39
CA SER A 109 -10.37 11.89 18.61
C SER A 109 -9.09 11.11 18.33
N LEU A 110 -9.13 10.11 17.44
CA LEU A 110 -7.94 9.37 17.03
C LEU A 110 -6.91 10.29 16.36
N GLN A 111 -7.36 11.21 15.51
CA GLN A 111 -6.48 12.19 14.86
C GLN A 111 -5.80 13.11 15.90
N GLU A 112 -6.53 13.57 16.91
CA GLU A 112 -5.97 14.35 18.01
C GLU A 112 -4.93 13.55 18.81
N GLU A 113 -5.20 12.27 19.10
CA GLU A 113 -4.28 11.39 19.81
C GLU A 113 -3.02 11.08 19.01
N VAL A 114 -3.13 10.88 17.70
CA VAL A 114 -1.98 10.76 16.79
C VAL A 114 -1.14 12.03 16.87
N ASN A 115 -1.76 13.21 16.75
CA ASN A 115 -1.04 14.49 16.80
C ASN A 115 -0.34 14.69 18.16
N LEU A 116 -1.00 14.35 19.26
CA LEU A 116 -0.40 14.41 20.60
C LEU A 116 0.75 13.41 20.76
N THR A 117 0.62 12.20 20.22
CA THR A 117 1.68 11.18 20.25
C THR A 117 2.89 11.67 19.49
N VAL A 118 2.68 12.19 18.28
CA VAL A 118 3.73 12.73 17.40
C VAL A 118 4.43 13.92 18.07
N ALA A 119 3.68 14.88 18.63
CA ALA A 119 4.24 16.06 19.29
C ALA A 119 5.12 15.72 20.51
N ASN A 120 4.84 14.61 21.20
CA ASN A 120 5.52 14.21 22.43
C ASN A 120 6.47 13.03 22.24
N ASP A 121 6.66 12.54 21.01
CA ASP A 121 7.54 11.42 20.72
C ASP A 121 9.01 11.83 20.83
N GLY A 122 9.84 10.93 21.38
CA GLY A 122 11.26 11.20 21.63
C GLY A 122 12.11 11.26 20.36
N ILE A 123 11.78 10.48 19.33
CA ILE A 123 12.49 10.48 18.03
C ILE A 123 12.20 11.80 17.33
N VAL A 124 10.91 12.16 17.25
CA VAL A 124 10.44 13.42 16.68
C VAL A 124 11.07 14.61 17.40
N SER A 125 10.98 14.65 18.73
CA SER A 125 11.57 15.71 19.56
C SER A 125 13.08 15.83 19.34
N GLY A 126 13.77 14.71 19.10
CA GLY A 126 15.18 14.68 18.76
C GLY A 126 15.48 15.41 17.45
N GLN A 127 14.67 15.18 16.41
CA GLN A 127 14.83 15.84 15.11
C GLN A 127 14.47 17.32 15.18
N THR A 128 13.34 17.67 15.80
CA THR A 128 12.90 19.07 15.95
C THR A 128 13.85 19.89 16.84
N ALA A 129 14.57 19.26 17.77
CA ALA A 129 15.62 19.95 18.53
C ALA A 129 16.85 20.31 17.68
N THR A 130 17.03 19.68 16.52
CA THR A 130 18.10 20.06 15.58
C THR A 130 17.73 21.26 14.72
N THR A 131 16.45 21.62 14.61
CA THR A 131 16.00 22.77 13.81
C THR A 131 16.21 24.08 14.56
N ASN A 132 16.63 25.12 13.85
CA ASN A 132 16.67 26.49 14.39
C ASN A 132 15.27 27.12 14.32
N SER A 133 14.37 26.62 15.17
CA SER A 133 12.94 26.96 15.18
C SER A 133 12.45 27.42 16.54
N ASP A 134 11.36 28.20 16.59
CA ASP A 134 10.74 28.70 17.83
C ASP A 134 9.51 27.88 18.28
N GLY A 135 9.23 26.76 17.61
CA GLY A 135 8.14 25.87 17.99
C GLY A 135 7.57 25.08 16.82
N ILE A 136 6.56 24.25 17.12
CA ILE A 136 5.80 23.51 16.11
C ILE A 136 4.75 24.46 15.52
N ARG A 137 4.79 24.65 14.21
CA ARG A 137 3.79 25.40 13.42
C ARG A 137 2.58 24.52 13.11
N GLU A 138 2.83 23.29 12.68
CA GLU A 138 1.81 22.39 12.17
C GLU A 138 2.23 20.92 12.35
N ILE A 139 1.25 20.06 12.62
CA ILE A 139 1.40 18.60 12.57
C ILE A 139 0.37 18.10 11.56
N TYR A 140 0.85 17.51 10.47
CA TYR A 140 0.02 16.95 9.42
C TYR A 140 0.26 15.44 9.34
N MET A 141 -0.63 14.65 9.94
CA MET A 141 -0.55 13.18 10.00
C MET A 141 -1.89 12.56 9.64
N PRO A 142 -2.33 12.61 8.36
CA PRO A 142 -3.66 12.18 7.99
C PRO A 142 -3.85 10.67 8.18
N ILE A 143 -4.97 10.29 8.79
CA ILE A 143 -5.41 8.88 8.85
C ILE A 143 -6.14 8.55 7.54
N GLU A 144 -5.38 8.19 6.51
CA GLU A 144 -5.92 7.79 5.21
C GLU A 144 -6.36 6.33 5.19
N GLY A 145 -7.42 6.01 4.45
CA GLY A 145 -7.85 4.63 4.22
C GLY A 145 -8.47 3.88 5.41
N LEU A 146 -8.69 4.53 6.56
CA LEU A 146 -9.42 3.93 7.68
C LEU A 146 -10.91 3.86 7.34
N GLU A 147 -11.43 2.64 7.17
CA GLU A 147 -12.87 2.33 7.16
C GLU A 147 -13.18 1.45 8.37
N PHE A 148 -14.07 1.89 9.27
CA PHE A 148 -14.34 1.18 10.51
C PHE A 148 -14.98 -0.21 10.31
N ASP A 149 -15.65 -0.42 9.17
CA ASP A 149 -16.26 -1.70 8.80
C ASP A 149 -15.21 -2.76 8.40
N ASP A 150 -14.00 -2.33 8.02
CA ASP A 150 -12.88 -3.23 7.68
C ASP A 150 -12.13 -3.74 8.91
N VAL A 151 -12.37 -3.16 10.09
CA VAL A 151 -11.74 -3.59 11.34
C VAL A 151 -12.41 -4.87 11.85
N PRO A 152 -11.67 -5.99 11.98
CA PRO A 152 -12.26 -7.27 12.32
C PRO A 152 -12.74 -7.29 13.78
N SER A 153 -13.90 -7.92 14.00
CA SER A 153 -14.56 -8.02 15.31
C SER A 153 -14.04 -9.15 16.20
N ASN A 154 -13.03 -9.90 15.74
CA ASN A 154 -12.44 -11.04 16.44
C ASN A 154 -11.32 -10.63 17.43
N GLY A 155 -10.98 -9.34 17.49
CA GLY A 155 -9.95 -8.81 18.38
C GLY A 155 -8.54 -8.79 17.79
N ASP A 156 -8.35 -9.12 16.50
CA ASP A 156 -7.07 -8.94 15.83
C ASP A 156 -6.80 -7.44 15.58
N PRO A 157 -5.59 -6.92 15.88
CA PRO A 157 -5.24 -5.54 15.57
C PRO A 157 -5.26 -5.27 14.07
N HIS A 158 -5.96 -4.21 13.69
CA HIS A 158 -5.88 -3.61 12.37
C HIS A 158 -4.85 -2.49 12.42
N GLU A 159 -3.79 -2.61 11.62
CA GLU A 159 -2.69 -1.65 11.56
C GLU A 159 -2.78 -0.80 10.31
N ILE A 160 -2.59 0.51 10.47
CA ILE A 160 -2.64 1.51 9.42
C ILE A 160 -1.32 2.26 9.43
N GLU A 161 -0.58 2.11 8.33
CA GLU A 161 0.64 2.88 8.11
C GLU A 161 0.27 4.31 7.74
N MET A 162 0.81 5.26 8.49
CA MET A 162 0.60 6.69 8.28
C MET A 162 1.93 7.34 7.94
N SER A 163 1.90 8.23 6.96
CA SER A 163 3.02 9.10 6.61
C SER A 163 2.53 10.54 6.63
N GLY A 164 3.34 11.43 7.20
CA GLY A 164 3.04 12.83 7.30
C GLY A 164 4.25 13.61 7.76
N HIS A 165 4.06 14.81 8.27
CA HIS A 165 5.16 15.68 8.65
C HIS A 165 4.79 16.62 9.80
N ILE A 166 5.84 17.18 10.40
CA ILE A 166 5.75 18.31 11.32
C ILE A 166 6.45 19.49 10.68
N ALA A 167 5.74 20.62 10.60
CA ALA A 167 6.33 21.89 10.23
C ALA A 167 6.68 22.67 11.50
N MET A 168 7.87 23.26 11.53
CA MET A 168 8.38 24.12 12.58
C MET A 168 8.22 25.60 12.19
N GLU A 169 8.06 26.48 13.17
CA GLU A 169 8.15 27.92 12.97
C GLU A 169 9.62 28.31 12.78
N GLN A 170 9.95 28.96 11.66
CA GLN A 170 11.31 29.43 11.39
C GLN A 170 11.65 30.60 12.34
N ASP A 171 12.81 30.52 13.02
CA ASP A 171 13.34 31.62 13.82
C ASP A 171 14.07 32.63 12.90
N PRO A 172 13.53 33.83 12.66
CA PRO A 172 14.14 34.81 11.77
C PRO A 172 15.44 35.42 12.34
N GLU A 173 15.73 35.22 13.62
CA GLU A 173 16.95 35.70 14.27
C GLU A 173 18.13 34.71 14.16
N ARG A 174 17.90 33.50 13.64
CA ARG A 174 18.91 32.44 13.49
C ARG A 174 19.10 32.00 12.03
N PRO A 175 20.29 31.47 11.67
CA PRO A 175 20.48 30.87 10.36
C PRO A 175 19.52 29.70 10.14
N TYR A 176 18.86 29.66 8.99
CA TYR A 176 17.95 28.59 8.61
C TYR A 176 18.63 27.21 8.71
N TRP A 177 17.99 26.28 9.40
CA TRP A 177 18.47 24.90 9.55
C TRP A 177 17.28 23.94 9.59
N GLY A 178 16.59 23.81 8.45
CA GLY A 178 15.42 22.94 8.31
C GLY A 178 14.21 23.41 9.11
N HIS A 179 13.02 23.06 8.63
CA HIS A 179 11.78 23.38 9.33
C HIS A 179 10.67 22.36 9.08
N HIS A 180 10.98 21.23 8.43
CA HIS A 180 10.05 20.13 8.20
C HIS A 180 10.69 18.83 8.64
N VAL A 181 9.96 18.03 9.41
CA VAL A 181 10.38 16.68 9.85
C VAL A 181 9.35 15.70 9.31
N ASP A 182 9.78 14.79 8.46
CA ASP A 182 8.94 13.69 7.98
C ASP A 182 8.76 12.66 9.09
N VAL A 183 7.53 12.16 9.25
CA VAL A 183 7.16 11.23 10.30
C VAL A 183 6.43 10.03 9.71
N ARG A 184 6.86 8.83 10.11
CA ARG A 184 6.15 7.57 9.81
C ARG A 184 5.66 6.94 11.10
N ALA A 185 4.39 6.57 11.11
CA ALA A 185 3.73 6.00 12.28
C ALA A 185 2.81 4.83 11.90
N ILE A 186 2.49 3.99 12.87
CA ILE A 186 1.44 2.98 12.77
C ILE A 186 0.36 3.34 13.78
N LEU A 187 -0.87 3.54 13.29
CA LEU A 187 -2.07 3.52 14.11
C LEU A 187 -2.58 2.09 14.16
N TRP A 188 -2.78 1.54 15.35
CA TRP A 188 -3.42 0.26 15.53
C TRP A 188 -4.80 0.45 16.14
N LEU A 189 -5.78 -0.35 15.68
CA LEU A 189 -7.14 -0.40 16.19
C LEU A 189 -7.55 -1.83 16.46
N VAL A 190 -8.25 -2.06 17.56
CA VAL A 190 -8.86 -3.36 17.91
C VAL A 190 -10.31 -3.15 18.24
N ARG A 191 -11.21 -3.85 17.54
CA ARG A 191 -12.62 -3.90 17.91
C ARG A 191 -12.85 -4.97 18.96
N GLN A 192 -12.97 -4.56 20.22
CA GLN A 192 -13.09 -5.45 21.38
C GLN A 192 -14.53 -5.87 21.68
N GLY A 193 -15.51 -5.13 21.15
CA GLY A 193 -16.93 -5.43 21.31
C GLY A 193 -17.77 -4.64 20.33
N ARG A 194 -19.09 -4.58 20.56
CA ARG A 194 -19.99 -3.84 19.66
C ARG A 194 -19.72 -2.34 19.66
N ALA A 195 -19.49 -1.80 20.86
CA ALA A 195 -19.25 -0.38 21.12
C ALA A 195 -17.84 -0.09 21.67
N PHE A 196 -17.03 -1.12 21.93
CA PHE A 196 -15.71 -1.00 22.55
C PHE A 196 -14.61 -1.12 21.52
N TRP A 197 -13.71 -0.14 21.52
CA TRP A 197 -12.56 -0.04 20.63
C TRP A 197 -11.32 0.21 21.47
N ALA A 198 -10.20 -0.42 21.15
CA ALA A 198 -8.90 -0.01 21.66
C ALA A 198 -8.10 0.58 20.51
N ALA A 199 -7.36 1.65 20.77
CA ALA A 199 -6.52 2.27 19.75
C ALA A 199 -5.23 2.81 20.37
N GLY A 200 -4.20 2.93 19.51
CA GLY A 200 -2.97 3.58 19.89
C GLY A 200 -2.11 3.87 18.67
N CYS A 201 -1.18 4.82 18.84
CA CYS A 201 -0.27 5.25 17.80
C CYS A 201 1.18 4.94 18.23
N ARG A 202 1.99 4.48 17.30
CA ARG A 202 3.42 4.28 17.51
C ARG A 202 4.21 4.92 16.38
N ILE A 203 5.18 5.75 16.74
CA ILE A 203 6.13 6.31 15.78
C ILE A 203 7.18 5.26 15.45
N ASN A 204 7.39 5.02 14.16
CA ASN A 204 8.41 4.10 13.67
C ASN A 204 9.70 4.83 13.31
N ASP A 205 9.56 6.02 12.73
CA ASP A 205 10.66 6.78 12.16
C ASP A 205 10.33 8.27 12.09
N ALA A 206 11.34 9.12 12.24
CA ALA A 206 11.24 10.55 12.01
C ALA A 206 12.59 11.11 11.54
N GLU A 207 12.58 11.91 10.49
CA GLU A 207 13.78 12.45 9.85
C GLU A 207 13.58 13.92 9.45
N LEU A 208 14.59 14.75 9.67
CA LEU A 208 14.58 16.14 9.19
C LEU A 208 14.59 16.15 7.66
N ASP A 209 13.56 16.70 7.04
CA ASP A 209 13.54 16.91 5.59
C ASP A 209 14.38 18.14 5.23
N THR A 210 15.61 17.87 4.79
CA THR A 210 16.53 18.91 4.30
C THR A 210 16.19 19.41 2.90
N ASN A 211 15.22 18.79 2.22
CA ASN A 211 14.87 19.02 0.82
C ASN A 211 13.49 19.69 0.62
N TRP A 212 12.73 19.95 1.70
CA TRP A 212 11.35 20.48 1.64
C TRP A 212 11.15 21.77 0.81
N ASP A 213 12.16 22.65 0.77
CA ASP A 213 12.10 23.93 0.03
C ASP A 213 12.62 23.82 -1.42
N ARG A 214 12.92 22.60 -1.88
CA ARG A 214 13.16 22.33 -3.29
C ARG A 214 11.81 21.99 -3.93
N PRO A 215 11.37 22.71 -4.97
CA PRO A 215 10.17 22.31 -5.72
C PRO A 215 10.29 20.84 -6.10
N ASP A 216 9.16 20.12 -6.11
CA ASP A 216 9.09 18.68 -6.40
C ASP A 216 10.12 18.34 -7.46
N ILE A 217 11.07 17.51 -7.04
CA ILE A 217 12.14 17.07 -7.88
C ILE A 217 11.49 16.14 -8.92
N LEU A 218 11.24 16.67 -10.12
CA LEU A 218 10.65 15.97 -11.24
C LEU A 218 11.69 15.03 -11.86
N THR A 219 11.27 13.88 -12.35
CA THR A 219 12.06 13.15 -13.34
C THR A 219 12.13 13.94 -14.65
N LEU A 220 13.10 13.66 -15.52
CA LEU A 220 13.15 14.28 -16.84
C LEU A 220 11.87 14.00 -17.64
N ALA A 221 11.30 12.80 -17.49
CA ALA A 221 10.03 12.43 -18.11
C ALA A 221 8.87 13.29 -17.61
N GLU A 222 8.76 13.55 -16.30
CA GLU A 222 7.72 14.43 -15.75
C GLU A 222 7.90 15.88 -16.22
N ALA A 223 9.13 16.38 -16.26
CA ALA A 223 9.41 17.71 -16.79
C ALA A 223 9.11 17.83 -18.30
N LEU A 224 9.37 16.77 -19.08
CA LEU A 224 9.02 16.71 -20.50
C LEU A 224 7.51 16.54 -20.71
N ALA A 225 6.82 15.77 -19.88
CA ALA A 225 5.37 15.61 -19.90
C ALA A 225 4.69 16.97 -19.70
N ASP A 226 5.14 17.74 -18.71
CA ASP A 226 4.64 19.09 -18.43
C ASP A 226 4.96 20.08 -19.57
N LEU A 227 6.19 20.04 -20.08
CA LEU A 227 6.65 20.93 -21.16
C LEU A 227 5.89 20.69 -22.48
N LEU A 228 5.71 19.42 -22.82
CA LEU A 228 5.17 18.98 -24.11
C LEU A 228 3.66 18.72 -24.06
N ASP A 229 3.09 18.64 -22.85
CA ASP A 229 1.68 18.31 -22.58
C ASP A 229 1.29 16.96 -23.20
N VAL A 230 2.12 15.96 -22.93
CA VAL A 230 1.95 14.56 -23.34
C VAL A 230 1.82 13.70 -22.09
N ASP A 231 1.29 12.48 -22.23
CA ASP A 231 1.24 11.58 -21.10
C ASP A 231 2.65 11.16 -20.66
N ILE A 232 2.78 10.76 -19.39
CA ILE A 232 4.06 10.41 -18.80
C ILE A 232 4.76 9.25 -19.51
N GLY A 233 4.02 8.28 -20.06
CA GLY A 233 4.59 7.16 -20.81
C GLY A 233 5.20 7.59 -22.13
N ALA A 234 4.51 8.47 -22.87
CA ALA A 234 5.07 9.11 -24.07
C ALA A 234 6.30 9.97 -23.74
N ALA A 235 6.27 10.72 -22.63
CA ALA A 235 7.40 11.54 -22.20
C ALA A 235 8.63 10.71 -21.79
N GLU A 236 8.44 9.51 -21.23
CA GLU A 236 9.53 8.57 -20.94
C GLU A 236 10.31 8.20 -22.20
N GLU A 237 9.62 7.93 -23.32
CA GLU A 237 10.27 7.58 -24.59
C GLU A 237 11.02 8.78 -25.21
N LEU A 238 10.64 10.01 -24.86
CA LEU A 238 11.29 11.25 -25.30
C LEU A 238 12.52 11.65 -24.49
N THR A 239 12.77 11.00 -23.34
CA THR A 239 13.93 11.34 -22.48
C THR A 239 15.30 11.08 -23.13
N ASP A 240 15.35 10.21 -24.14
CA ASP A 240 16.57 9.89 -24.90
C ASP A 240 16.86 10.89 -26.03
N ALA A 241 16.04 11.94 -26.18
CA ALA A 241 16.23 12.97 -27.18
C ALA A 241 17.61 13.66 -27.05
N PRO A 242 18.35 13.83 -28.16
CA PRO A 242 19.56 14.65 -28.16
C PRO A 242 19.32 16.02 -27.54
N LEU A 243 20.19 16.40 -26.59
CA LEU A 243 20.13 17.66 -25.86
C LEU A 243 21.36 18.50 -26.19
N GLN A 244 21.14 19.71 -26.71
CA GLN A 244 22.19 20.68 -26.97
C GLN A 244 22.15 21.81 -25.94
N GLN A 245 23.30 22.08 -25.32
CA GLN A 245 23.48 23.25 -24.47
C GLN A 245 23.66 24.51 -25.31
N LEU A 246 22.89 25.55 -25.00
CA LEU A 246 23.02 26.86 -25.63
C LEU A 246 23.81 27.78 -24.69
N ALA A 247 25.07 28.03 -25.05
CA ALA A 247 26.00 28.87 -24.28
C ALA A 247 26.61 29.98 -25.15
N SER A 248 26.95 31.12 -24.54
CA SER A 248 27.71 32.19 -25.19
C SER A 248 29.19 31.81 -25.37
N GLU A 249 29.93 32.56 -26.17
CA GLU A 249 31.39 32.37 -26.34
C GLU A 249 32.16 32.47 -25.01
N ASP A 250 31.61 33.19 -24.03
CA ASP A 250 32.15 33.36 -22.69
C ASP A 250 31.70 32.27 -21.70
N GLY A 251 30.94 31.26 -22.16
CA GLY A 251 30.50 30.10 -21.38
C GLY A 251 29.23 30.31 -20.55
N LEU A 252 28.50 31.41 -20.74
CA LEU A 252 27.23 31.65 -20.06
C LEU A 252 26.12 30.83 -20.73
N VAL A 253 25.53 29.89 -19.99
CA VAL A 253 24.41 29.06 -20.45
C VAL A 253 23.13 29.90 -20.40
N TYR A 254 22.44 30.00 -21.53
CA TYR A 254 21.17 30.76 -21.64
C TYR A 254 19.97 29.88 -22.01
N GLY A 255 20.17 28.57 -22.17
CA GLY A 255 19.10 27.61 -22.39
C GLY A 255 19.59 26.28 -22.93
N TRP A 256 18.63 25.45 -23.29
CA TRP A 256 18.87 24.12 -23.86
C TRP A 256 17.92 23.87 -25.02
N GLU A 257 18.30 23.00 -25.94
CA GLU A 257 17.49 22.61 -27.09
C GLU A 257 17.41 21.08 -27.16
N PHE A 258 16.19 20.54 -27.07
CA PHE A 258 15.91 19.13 -27.32
C PHE A 258 15.62 18.92 -28.80
N ASP A 259 16.20 17.88 -29.41
CA ASP A 259 15.89 17.48 -30.78
C ASP A 259 15.10 16.15 -30.77
N PHE A 260 13.79 16.24 -30.98
CA PHE A 260 12.90 15.07 -31.03
C PHE A 260 12.83 14.42 -32.42
N SER A 261 13.63 14.86 -33.41
CA SER A 261 13.50 14.40 -34.80
C SER A 261 13.94 12.97 -35.07
N GLU A 262 14.84 12.42 -34.25
CA GLU A 262 15.39 11.07 -34.40
C GLU A 262 14.94 10.10 -33.30
N VAL A 263 14.01 10.51 -32.44
CA VAL A 263 13.52 9.67 -31.34
C VAL A 263 12.49 8.67 -31.87
N ASN A 264 12.65 7.40 -31.51
CA ASN A 264 11.76 6.32 -31.93
C ASN A 264 10.54 6.23 -30.99
N VAL A 265 9.60 7.15 -31.17
CA VAL A 265 8.31 7.24 -30.49
C VAL A 265 7.15 7.12 -31.47
N ASP A 266 5.91 6.98 -30.97
CA ASP A 266 4.71 7.00 -31.79
C ASP A 266 4.60 8.33 -32.59
N ASP A 267 4.21 8.23 -33.86
CA ASP A 267 4.09 9.37 -34.77
C ASP A 267 3.07 10.40 -34.24
N ASP A 268 2.03 9.92 -33.54
CA ASP A 268 0.99 10.77 -32.92
C ASP A 268 1.59 11.72 -31.86
N VAL A 269 2.60 11.26 -31.10
CA VAL A 269 3.30 12.06 -30.08
C VAL A 269 4.15 13.15 -30.75
N LEU A 270 4.85 12.82 -31.84
CA LEU A 270 5.65 13.79 -32.60
C LEU A 270 4.76 14.84 -33.28
N GLU A 271 3.58 14.46 -33.77
CA GLU A 271 2.59 15.40 -34.29
C GLU A 271 2.07 16.34 -33.21
N GLN A 272 1.82 15.85 -32.00
CA GLN A 272 1.41 16.66 -30.85
C GLN A 272 2.50 17.67 -30.45
N VAL A 273 3.77 17.25 -30.39
CA VAL A 273 4.91 18.14 -30.11
C VAL A 273 5.04 19.21 -31.19
N LYS A 274 4.99 18.83 -32.48
CA LYS A 274 5.02 19.79 -33.62
C LYS A 274 3.85 20.76 -33.58
N ALA A 275 2.64 20.29 -33.26
CA ALA A 275 1.46 21.13 -33.22
C ALA A 275 1.56 22.20 -32.11
N ARG A 276 2.15 21.86 -30.96
CA ARG A 276 2.29 22.75 -29.81
C ARG A 276 3.46 23.72 -29.95
N HIS A 277 4.63 23.22 -30.34
CA HIS A 277 5.89 23.99 -30.33
C HIS A 277 6.33 24.48 -31.72
N GLY A 278 5.62 24.07 -32.78
CA GLY A 278 5.91 24.45 -34.17
C GLY A 278 7.13 23.75 -34.78
N SER A 279 7.86 22.96 -34.00
CA SER A 279 9.08 22.24 -34.36
C SER A 279 9.27 21.02 -33.46
N LEU A 280 10.07 20.05 -33.92
CA LEU A 280 10.60 18.97 -33.05
C LEU A 280 11.87 19.41 -32.32
N GLN A 281 12.42 20.58 -32.64
CA GLN A 281 13.49 21.21 -31.88
C GLN A 281 12.89 22.18 -30.88
N VAL A 282 12.86 21.79 -29.61
CA VAL A 282 12.19 22.54 -28.55
C VAL A 282 13.23 23.18 -27.64
N ARG A 283 13.15 24.50 -27.48
CA ARG A 283 14.04 25.27 -26.62
C ARG A 283 13.43 25.46 -25.24
N VAL A 284 14.25 25.26 -24.22
CA VAL A 284 13.90 25.48 -22.82
C VAL A 284 14.84 26.48 -22.17
N GLY A 285 14.33 27.16 -21.14
CA GLY A 285 15.09 28.13 -20.36
C GLY A 285 16.27 27.49 -19.61
N PRO A 286 17.22 28.31 -19.12
CA PRO A 286 18.37 27.81 -18.36
C PRO A 286 17.97 27.15 -17.03
N ASP A 287 16.79 27.48 -16.51
CA ASP A 287 16.16 27.01 -15.27
C ASP A 287 15.38 25.68 -15.42
N PHE A 288 15.27 25.14 -16.64
CA PHE A 288 14.48 23.92 -16.89
C PHE A 288 14.93 22.72 -16.02
N PHE A 289 16.24 22.58 -15.81
CA PHE A 289 16.79 21.47 -15.02
C PHE A 289 16.87 21.76 -13.52
N ASP A 290 16.52 22.95 -13.05
CA ASP A 290 16.59 23.32 -11.63
C ASP A 290 15.63 22.47 -10.77
N ARG A 291 14.58 21.93 -11.40
CA ARG A 291 13.54 21.10 -10.79
C ARG A 291 13.64 19.63 -11.18
N VAL A 292 14.61 19.25 -12.02
CA VAL A 292 14.77 17.86 -12.46
C VAL A 292 15.72 17.15 -11.52
N GLN A 293 15.36 15.97 -10.99
CA GLN A 293 16.20 15.15 -10.12
C GLN A 293 17.58 15.08 -10.71
N GLU A 294 18.57 15.38 -9.84
CA GLU A 294 19.99 15.48 -10.17
C GLU A 294 20.25 14.73 -11.45
N PHE A 295 20.63 15.49 -12.46
CA PHE A 295 21.27 15.03 -13.67
C PHE A 295 22.48 14.19 -13.23
N ASP A 296 22.24 12.98 -12.73
CA ASP A 296 23.23 11.98 -12.39
C ASP A 296 23.73 11.59 -13.77
N ARG A 297 24.85 12.21 -14.14
CA ARG A 297 25.40 12.25 -15.50
C ARG A 297 25.69 10.86 -16.08
N ASP A 298 25.43 9.80 -15.32
CA ASP A 298 25.28 8.45 -15.83
C ASP A 298 24.43 7.62 -14.83
N PRO A 299 23.12 7.39 -15.05
CA PRO A 299 22.33 6.49 -14.20
C PRO A 299 23.04 5.13 -14.10
N ARG A 300 23.10 4.55 -12.89
CA ARG A 300 23.88 3.31 -12.67
C ARG A 300 23.41 2.22 -13.63
N ARG A 301 24.33 1.74 -14.47
CA ARG A 301 24.03 0.72 -15.49
C ARG A 301 23.56 -0.55 -14.83
N HIS A 302 22.43 -1.07 -15.30
CA HIS A 302 21.79 -2.26 -14.81
C HIS A 302 21.63 -3.27 -15.93
N TYR A 303 22.30 -4.40 -15.79
CA TYR A 303 22.27 -5.51 -16.73
C TYR A 303 21.49 -6.68 -16.14
N LEU A 304 20.61 -7.28 -16.93
CA LEU A 304 19.97 -8.55 -16.59
C LEU A 304 20.87 -9.72 -16.96
N HIS A 305 20.51 -10.92 -16.48
CA HIS A 305 21.22 -12.14 -16.82
C HIS A 305 21.28 -12.34 -18.35
N GLY A 306 22.50 -12.36 -18.90
CA GLY A 306 22.75 -12.52 -20.32
C GLY A 306 22.75 -11.23 -21.14
N ASP A 307 22.49 -10.07 -20.54
CA ASP A 307 22.59 -8.78 -21.25
C ASP A 307 24.05 -8.50 -21.61
N GLU A 308 24.29 -8.07 -22.84
CA GLU A 308 25.59 -7.58 -23.31
C GLU A 308 25.91 -6.27 -22.58
N ILE A 309 27.15 -6.16 -22.11
CA ILE A 309 27.62 -4.95 -21.44
C ILE A 309 27.90 -3.90 -22.50
N GLU A 310 27.33 -2.71 -22.30
CA GLU A 310 27.58 -1.58 -23.19
C GLU A 310 29.08 -1.27 -23.23
N ASP A 311 29.59 -0.92 -24.41
CA ASP A 311 31.01 -0.64 -24.66
C ASP A 311 31.95 -1.87 -24.62
N GLU A 312 31.45 -3.09 -24.33
CA GLU A 312 32.22 -4.35 -24.34
C GLU A 312 31.54 -5.45 -25.18
N PRO A 313 31.63 -5.39 -26.53
CA PRO A 313 31.01 -6.40 -27.40
C PRO A 313 31.53 -7.82 -27.12
N GLY A 314 30.62 -8.78 -26.99
CA GLY A 314 30.91 -10.18 -26.66
C GLY A 314 31.09 -10.46 -25.17
N VAL A 315 30.94 -9.45 -24.30
CA VAL A 315 30.93 -9.59 -22.85
C VAL A 315 29.50 -9.41 -22.33
N TYR A 316 29.06 -10.35 -21.51
CA TYR A 316 27.69 -10.42 -21.00
C TYR A 316 27.67 -10.44 -19.47
N PHE A 317 26.63 -9.90 -18.87
CA PHE A 317 26.47 -9.91 -17.43
C PHE A 317 25.85 -11.22 -16.92
N CYS A 318 26.53 -11.90 -16.00
CA CYS A 318 25.98 -13.09 -15.34
C CYS A 318 25.47 -12.75 -13.93
N ALA A 319 24.14 -12.57 -13.79
CA ALA A 319 23.50 -12.33 -12.49
C ALA A 319 23.63 -13.50 -11.46
N SER A 320 24.06 -14.69 -11.89
CA SER A 320 24.30 -15.83 -10.99
C SER A 320 25.68 -15.77 -10.33
N CYS A 321 26.68 -15.26 -11.07
CA CYS A 321 28.05 -15.08 -10.59
C CYS A 321 28.38 -13.63 -10.22
N ASP A 322 27.45 -12.71 -10.47
CA ASP A 322 27.57 -11.27 -10.26
C ASP A 322 28.83 -10.67 -10.93
N ARG A 323 29.10 -11.09 -12.17
CA ARG A 323 30.29 -10.66 -12.92
C ARG A 323 30.10 -10.68 -14.44
N PRO A 324 30.92 -9.92 -15.19
CA PRO A 324 31.04 -10.06 -16.65
C PRO A 324 31.62 -11.43 -17.05
N VAL A 325 31.10 -12.00 -18.14
CA VAL A 325 31.45 -13.32 -18.67
C VAL A 325 31.35 -13.37 -20.20
N GLU A 326 31.99 -14.36 -20.83
CA GLU A 326 31.79 -14.67 -22.25
C GLU A 326 30.53 -15.55 -22.46
N ALA A 327 30.01 -15.60 -23.69
CA ALA A 327 28.80 -16.36 -24.03
C ALA A 327 28.83 -17.85 -23.59
N ASP A 328 29.96 -18.52 -23.78
CA ASP A 328 30.14 -19.95 -23.44
C ASP A 328 29.95 -20.24 -21.93
N HIS A 329 30.06 -19.23 -21.06
CA HIS A 329 29.89 -19.41 -19.62
C HIS A 329 28.47 -19.88 -19.26
N PHE A 330 27.44 -19.36 -19.93
CA PHE A 330 26.06 -19.69 -19.59
C PHE A 330 25.77 -21.18 -19.80
N ASP A 331 26.23 -21.76 -20.91
CA ASP A 331 26.05 -23.18 -21.19
C ASP A 331 26.92 -24.09 -20.32
N ARG A 332 28.16 -23.66 -20.04
CA ARG A 332 29.13 -24.48 -19.28
C ARG A 332 28.86 -24.52 -17.79
N GLU A 333 28.45 -23.41 -17.18
CA GLU A 333 28.35 -23.28 -15.73
C GLU A 333 26.91 -23.21 -15.21
N HIS A 334 25.94 -22.86 -16.04
CA HIS A 334 24.55 -22.61 -15.60
C HIS A 334 23.48 -23.39 -16.38
N ALA A 335 23.77 -23.82 -17.61
CA ALA A 335 22.90 -24.64 -18.45
C ALA A 335 21.42 -24.19 -18.39
N THR A 336 20.48 -25.11 -18.19
CA THR A 336 19.03 -24.81 -18.17
C THR A 336 18.59 -23.84 -17.07
N LYS A 337 19.40 -23.61 -16.03
CA LYS A 337 19.08 -22.63 -14.98
C LYS A 337 19.22 -21.18 -15.45
N SER A 338 19.97 -20.94 -16.53
CA SER A 338 20.09 -19.62 -17.13
C SER A 338 18.78 -19.12 -17.73
N TYR A 339 17.96 -20.01 -18.29
CA TYR A 339 16.67 -19.63 -18.89
C TYR A 339 15.66 -19.17 -17.83
N GLU A 340 15.55 -19.91 -16.73
CA GLU A 340 14.67 -19.53 -15.62
C GLU A 340 15.08 -18.20 -15.00
N ARG A 341 16.40 -18.00 -14.86
CA ARG A 341 16.95 -16.77 -14.31
C ARG A 341 16.68 -15.58 -15.22
N TYR A 342 16.85 -15.72 -16.53
CA TYR A 342 16.50 -14.71 -17.52
C TYR A 342 15.05 -14.22 -17.36
N PHE A 343 14.06 -15.12 -17.35
CA PHE A 343 12.66 -14.72 -17.18
C PHE A 343 12.37 -14.11 -15.81
N THR A 344 13.02 -14.62 -14.75
CA THR A 344 12.86 -14.08 -13.39
C THR A 344 13.39 -12.65 -13.30
N ASP A 345 14.58 -12.39 -13.84
CA ASP A 345 15.21 -11.07 -13.82
C ASP A 345 14.43 -10.08 -14.72
N LEU A 346 13.94 -10.53 -15.87
CA LEU A 346 13.07 -9.73 -16.74
C LEU A 346 11.76 -9.35 -16.06
N GLN A 347 11.09 -10.30 -15.40
CA GLN A 347 9.85 -10.03 -14.67
C GLN A 347 10.08 -9.09 -13.48
N ARG A 348 11.19 -9.25 -12.74
CA ARG A 348 11.58 -8.34 -11.66
C ARG A 348 11.82 -6.93 -12.18
N TRP A 349 12.51 -6.81 -13.30
CA TRP A 349 12.75 -5.53 -13.96
C TRP A 349 11.45 -4.86 -14.41
N GLN A 350 10.55 -5.60 -15.05
CA GLN A 350 9.26 -5.08 -15.51
C GLN A 350 8.37 -4.62 -14.34
N ARG A 351 8.36 -5.35 -13.22
CA ARG A 351 7.54 -5.02 -12.02
C ARG A 351 8.12 -3.91 -11.14
N ARG A 352 9.35 -3.45 -11.39
CA ARG A 352 9.94 -2.39 -10.57
C ARG A 352 9.15 -1.08 -10.75
N PRO A 353 8.73 -0.43 -9.64
CA PRO A 353 8.10 0.89 -9.69
C PRO A 353 8.98 1.92 -10.41
N ALA A 354 8.39 2.86 -11.14
CA ALA A 354 9.11 3.90 -11.90
C ALA A 354 10.13 4.66 -11.03
N ARG A 355 9.72 5.07 -9.81
CA ARG A 355 10.60 5.70 -8.80
C ARG A 355 11.87 4.89 -8.46
N SER A 356 11.83 3.56 -8.58
CA SER A 356 12.97 2.67 -8.30
C SER A 356 13.86 2.41 -9.51
N LYS A 357 13.42 2.82 -10.71
CA LYS A 357 14.19 2.80 -11.96
C LYS A 357 14.91 4.14 -12.21
N GLY A 358 14.48 5.23 -11.58
CA GLY A 358 15.08 6.57 -11.77
C GLY A 358 16.59 6.64 -11.49
N GLY A 359 17.14 5.76 -10.65
CA GLY A 359 18.59 5.69 -10.37
C GLY A 359 19.36 4.60 -11.12
N VAL A 360 18.70 3.82 -11.99
CA VAL A 360 19.32 2.69 -12.70
C VAL A 360 18.87 2.59 -14.16
N ARG A 361 19.81 2.53 -15.10
CA ARG A 361 19.52 2.45 -16.54
C ARG A 361 19.83 1.07 -17.09
N ARG A 362 18.86 0.46 -17.76
CA ARG A 362 19.07 -0.69 -18.66
C ARG A 362 18.90 -0.20 -20.09
N PRO A 363 19.72 -0.62 -21.07
CA PRO A 363 19.54 -0.24 -22.46
C PRO A 363 18.12 -0.56 -22.96
N ALA A 364 17.56 0.28 -23.84
CA ALA A 364 16.22 0.08 -24.41
C ALA A 364 16.14 -1.21 -25.26
N ASN A 365 17.21 -1.50 -26.02
CA ASN A 365 17.35 -2.71 -26.84
C ASN A 365 18.62 -3.49 -26.48
N PRO A 366 18.68 -4.09 -25.29
CA PRO A 366 19.87 -4.81 -24.85
C PRO A 366 19.96 -6.11 -25.63
N VAL A 367 21.09 -6.33 -26.31
CA VAL A 367 21.42 -7.63 -26.87
C VAL A 367 21.56 -8.60 -25.70
N ASN A 368 20.80 -9.69 -25.72
CA ASN A 368 20.85 -10.69 -24.67
C ASN A 368 21.16 -12.06 -25.26
N VAL A 369 22.28 -12.66 -24.87
CA VAL A 369 22.77 -13.93 -25.44
C VAL A 369 21.92 -15.14 -25.01
N VAL A 370 21.25 -15.04 -23.87
CA VAL A 370 20.41 -16.12 -23.30
C VAL A 370 18.99 -16.06 -23.86
N ALA A 371 18.50 -14.88 -24.23
CA ALA A 371 17.09 -14.67 -24.61
C ALA A 371 16.59 -15.56 -25.75
N PRO A 372 17.29 -15.72 -26.89
CA PRO A 372 16.81 -16.57 -27.99
C PRO A 372 16.62 -18.04 -27.56
N ALA A 373 17.60 -18.59 -26.83
CA ALA A 373 17.55 -19.96 -26.35
C ALA A 373 16.49 -20.16 -25.26
N ALA A 374 16.32 -19.18 -24.36
CA ALA A 374 15.29 -19.19 -23.33
C ALA A 374 13.88 -19.14 -23.93
N LEU A 375 13.64 -18.29 -24.92
CA LEU A 375 12.37 -18.21 -25.64
C LEU A 375 12.07 -19.50 -26.42
N ALA A 376 13.06 -20.07 -27.11
CA ALA A 376 12.92 -21.35 -27.80
C ALA A 376 12.60 -22.49 -26.81
N HIS A 377 13.25 -22.50 -25.64
CA HIS A 377 12.97 -23.48 -24.60
C HIS A 377 11.55 -23.35 -24.04
N GLN A 378 11.08 -22.13 -23.79
CA GLN A 378 9.71 -21.87 -23.35
C GLN A 378 8.68 -22.28 -24.40
N ALA A 379 8.92 -21.95 -25.68
CA ALA A 379 8.06 -22.35 -26.79
C ALA A 379 7.97 -23.88 -26.90
N ALA A 380 9.12 -24.58 -26.85
CA ALA A 380 9.17 -26.04 -26.86
C ALA A 380 8.43 -26.66 -25.66
N TYR A 381 8.55 -26.06 -24.47
CA TYR A 381 7.78 -26.49 -23.30
C TYR A 381 6.28 -26.31 -23.53
N GLU A 382 5.83 -25.15 -23.99
CA GLU A 382 4.41 -24.87 -24.27
C GLU A 382 3.83 -25.79 -25.36
N GLU A 383 4.60 -26.08 -26.41
CA GLU A 383 4.26 -27.06 -27.45
C GLU A 383 4.12 -28.47 -26.87
N SER A 384 5.01 -28.85 -25.96
CA SER A 384 4.99 -30.18 -25.32
C SER A 384 3.79 -30.40 -24.40
N ARG A 385 3.13 -29.34 -23.92
CA ARG A 385 2.02 -29.45 -22.97
C ARG A 385 0.85 -30.23 -23.56
N SER A 386 0.35 -31.20 -22.80
CA SER A 386 -0.84 -31.94 -23.19
C SER A 386 -2.09 -31.06 -23.15
N PRO A 387 -3.15 -31.42 -23.90
CA PRO A 387 -4.42 -30.70 -23.87
C PRO A 387 -5.01 -30.58 -22.46
N PHE A 388 -4.86 -31.63 -21.63
CA PHE A 388 -5.29 -31.60 -20.23
C PHE A 388 -4.50 -30.57 -19.43
N HIS A 389 -3.17 -30.54 -19.56
CA HIS A 389 -2.33 -29.59 -18.83
C HIS A 389 -2.57 -28.13 -19.26
N ARG A 390 -2.91 -27.88 -20.54
CA ARG A 390 -3.36 -26.55 -21.00
C ARG A 390 -4.71 -26.17 -20.40
N TRP A 391 -5.68 -27.08 -20.44
CA TRP A 391 -7.02 -26.87 -19.85
C TRP A 391 -6.95 -26.62 -18.34
N LEU A 392 -6.15 -27.41 -17.61
CA LEU A 392 -5.99 -27.26 -16.16
C LEU A 392 -5.38 -25.91 -15.79
N GLY A 393 -4.44 -25.41 -16.60
CA GLY A 393 -3.86 -24.08 -16.41
C GLY A 393 -4.89 -22.95 -16.47
N GLN A 394 -5.98 -23.11 -17.22
CA GLN A 394 -7.08 -22.13 -17.28
C GLN A 394 -7.95 -22.13 -16.02
N GLN A 395 -7.88 -23.18 -15.20
CA GLN A 395 -8.70 -23.32 -13.98
C GLN A 395 -8.08 -22.62 -12.76
N SER A 396 -6.88 -22.05 -12.87
CA SER A 396 -6.11 -21.56 -11.71
C SER A 396 -6.73 -20.36 -10.95
N GLN A 397 -7.77 -19.74 -11.50
CA GLN A 397 -8.51 -18.63 -10.87
C GLN A 397 -9.77 -19.07 -10.12
N ARG A 398 -10.09 -20.37 -10.13
CA ARG A 398 -11.26 -20.90 -9.42
C ARG A 398 -10.99 -20.97 -7.92
N ASN A 399 -12.02 -20.68 -7.14
CA ASN A 399 -11.99 -20.84 -5.69
C ASN A 399 -12.68 -22.15 -5.29
N ASP A 400 -12.17 -23.26 -5.82
CA ASP A 400 -12.64 -24.62 -5.56
C ASP A 400 -11.44 -25.61 -5.58
N PRO A 401 -11.63 -26.88 -5.18
CA PRO A 401 -10.53 -27.84 -5.14
C PRO A 401 -9.81 -28.02 -6.49
N ILE A 402 -10.50 -27.86 -7.63
CA ILE A 402 -9.89 -27.96 -8.96
C ILE A 402 -8.97 -26.76 -9.23
N GLY A 403 -9.39 -25.56 -8.81
CA GLY A 403 -8.56 -24.36 -8.83
C GLY A 403 -7.32 -24.47 -7.95
N ASP A 404 -7.45 -25.07 -6.76
CA ASP A 404 -6.33 -25.37 -5.87
C ASP A 404 -5.33 -26.33 -6.54
N LEU A 405 -5.84 -27.45 -7.06
CA LEU A 405 -5.04 -28.43 -7.80
C LEU A 405 -4.32 -27.79 -9.00
N ALA A 406 -4.98 -26.90 -9.74
CA ALA A 406 -4.39 -26.19 -10.86
C ALA A 406 -3.24 -25.25 -10.43
N ARG A 407 -3.38 -24.55 -9.30
CA ARG A 407 -2.31 -23.70 -8.74
C ARG A 407 -1.12 -24.53 -8.25
N ASP A 408 -1.37 -25.66 -7.61
CA ASP A 408 -0.32 -26.54 -7.11
C ASP A 408 0.47 -27.18 -8.25
N ILE A 409 -0.22 -27.71 -9.27
CA ILE A 409 0.43 -28.28 -10.47
C ILE A 409 1.22 -27.20 -11.23
N ARG A 410 0.72 -25.96 -11.29
CA ARG A 410 1.46 -24.85 -11.92
C ARG A 410 2.76 -24.52 -11.19
N ARG A 411 2.84 -24.76 -9.87
CA ARG A 411 4.06 -24.55 -9.07
C ARG A 411 5.01 -25.74 -9.13
N ASP A 412 4.50 -26.92 -9.46
CA ASP A 412 5.26 -28.16 -9.52
C ASP A 412 6.02 -28.30 -10.85
N LYS A 413 7.30 -27.95 -10.83
CA LYS A 413 8.20 -28.07 -11.99
C LYS A 413 8.46 -29.51 -12.43
N ALA A 414 8.21 -30.50 -11.57
CA ALA A 414 8.40 -31.92 -11.89
C ALA A 414 7.14 -32.56 -12.48
N PHE A 415 6.02 -31.83 -12.54
CA PHE A 415 4.78 -32.32 -13.10
C PHE A 415 4.95 -32.73 -14.57
N PRO A 416 4.42 -33.90 -15.00
CA PRO A 416 4.57 -34.38 -16.36
C PRO A 416 3.63 -33.63 -17.31
N ALA A 417 3.97 -32.38 -17.63
CA ALA A 417 3.18 -31.48 -18.47
C ALA A 417 2.84 -32.05 -19.85
N ALA A 418 3.69 -32.93 -20.39
CA ALA A 418 3.50 -33.59 -21.68
C ALA A 418 2.66 -34.90 -21.61
N ALA A 419 2.27 -35.35 -20.41
CA ALA A 419 1.48 -36.57 -20.27
C ALA A 419 0.11 -36.42 -20.93
N SER A 420 -0.14 -37.25 -21.95
CA SER A 420 -1.38 -37.26 -22.72
C SER A 420 -2.43 -38.25 -22.20
N SER A 421 -2.06 -39.12 -21.25
CA SER A 421 -2.94 -40.14 -20.66
C SER A 421 -3.22 -39.86 -19.19
N ARG A 422 -4.44 -40.17 -18.76
CA ARG A 422 -4.88 -40.07 -17.36
C ARG A 422 -3.99 -40.89 -16.42
N GLU A 423 -3.62 -42.08 -16.85
CA GLU A 423 -2.85 -43.06 -16.09
C GLU A 423 -1.43 -42.56 -15.80
N ALA A 424 -0.81 -41.85 -16.75
CA ALA A 424 0.50 -41.26 -16.56
C ALA A 424 0.48 -40.12 -15.53
N VAL A 425 -0.55 -39.28 -15.54
CA VAL A 425 -0.72 -38.21 -14.55
C VAL A 425 -1.09 -38.77 -13.18
N LEU A 426 -1.97 -39.78 -13.12
CA LEU A 426 -2.31 -40.48 -11.89
C LEU A 426 -1.08 -41.09 -11.23
N ARG A 427 -0.24 -41.80 -12.00
CA ARG A 427 0.98 -42.43 -11.47
C ARG A 427 1.93 -41.40 -10.87
N TYR A 428 2.03 -40.22 -11.47
CA TYR A 428 2.82 -39.13 -10.92
C TYR A 428 2.22 -38.66 -9.58
N LEU A 429 0.92 -38.33 -9.57
CA LEU A 429 0.23 -37.84 -8.37
C LEU A 429 0.27 -38.88 -7.23
N GLU A 430 0.14 -40.17 -7.52
CA GLU A 430 0.28 -41.23 -6.52
C GLU A 430 1.67 -41.27 -5.88
N ALA A 431 2.71 -40.89 -6.62
CA ALA A 431 4.08 -40.87 -6.12
C ALA A 431 4.40 -39.62 -5.27
N VAL A 432 3.72 -38.49 -5.53
CA VAL A 432 4.06 -37.20 -4.90
C VAL A 432 3.00 -36.62 -3.97
N ALA A 433 1.73 -37.01 -4.10
CA ALA A 433 0.64 -36.47 -3.31
C ALA A 433 0.76 -36.90 -1.84
N ARG A 434 0.79 -35.92 -0.94
CA ARG A 434 0.87 -36.12 0.51
C ARG A 434 -0.47 -35.93 1.22
N THR A 435 -1.49 -35.46 0.48
CA THR A 435 -2.82 -35.16 0.98
C THR A 435 -3.86 -36.08 0.33
N PRO A 436 -4.83 -36.58 1.12
CA PRO A 436 -5.83 -37.54 0.62
C PRO A 436 -6.78 -36.94 -0.44
N ASP A 437 -6.93 -35.61 -0.47
CA ASP A 437 -7.92 -34.92 -1.32
C ASP A 437 -7.45 -34.69 -2.76
N VAL A 438 -6.16 -34.83 -3.06
CA VAL A 438 -5.60 -34.60 -4.41
C VAL A 438 -6.13 -35.62 -5.41
N MET A 439 -6.27 -36.89 -5.00
CA MET A 439 -6.67 -37.97 -5.89
C MET A 439 -8.16 -37.90 -6.30
N PRO A 440 -9.13 -37.67 -5.38
CA PRO A 440 -10.51 -37.37 -5.75
C PRO A 440 -10.63 -36.14 -6.65
N THR A 441 -9.97 -35.04 -6.26
CA THR A 441 -10.01 -33.77 -7.00
C THR A 441 -9.48 -33.91 -8.42
N PHE A 442 -8.37 -34.63 -8.61
CA PHE A 442 -7.86 -34.93 -9.95
C PHE A 442 -8.84 -35.74 -10.79
N LYS A 443 -9.52 -36.73 -10.20
CA LYS A 443 -10.52 -37.54 -10.91
C LYS A 443 -11.70 -36.70 -11.37
N ASP A 444 -12.11 -35.72 -10.57
CA ASP A 444 -13.18 -34.79 -10.93
C ASP A 444 -12.71 -33.80 -12.00
N ALA A 445 -11.52 -33.23 -11.86
CA ALA A 445 -10.91 -32.37 -12.89
C ALA A 445 -10.78 -33.08 -14.25
N TRP A 446 -10.34 -34.34 -14.27
CA TRP A 446 -10.25 -35.12 -15.52
C TRP A 446 -11.62 -35.44 -16.12
N ARG A 447 -12.65 -35.61 -15.28
CA ARG A 447 -14.03 -35.80 -15.75
C ARG A 447 -14.56 -34.53 -16.40
N GLU A 448 -14.34 -33.38 -15.77
CA GLU A 448 -14.72 -32.07 -16.30
C GLU A 448 -14.01 -31.77 -17.62
N PHE A 449 -12.70 -32.01 -17.71
CA PHE A 449 -11.94 -31.89 -18.95
C PHE A 449 -12.53 -32.73 -20.11
N ASN A 450 -12.92 -33.97 -19.84
CA ASN A 450 -13.52 -34.83 -20.85
C ASN A 450 -14.96 -34.41 -21.22
N GLY A 451 -15.69 -33.79 -20.29
CA GLY A 451 -17.04 -33.25 -20.52
C GLY A 451 -17.05 -31.89 -21.21
N ALA A 452 -15.94 -31.15 -21.16
CA ALA A 452 -15.74 -29.86 -21.82
C ALA A 452 -15.22 -29.97 -23.27
N LYS A 453 -15.05 -31.19 -23.79
CA LYS A 453 -14.61 -31.47 -25.17
C LYS A 453 -15.74 -31.51 -26.19
#